data_AF-A0A2A3AID8-F1
#
_entry.id   AF-A0A2A3AID8-F1
#
_cell.length_a   1.000
_cell.length_b   1.000
_cell.length_c   1.000
_cell.angle_alpha   90.00
_cell.angle_beta   90.00
_cell.angle_gamma   90.00
#
_symmetry.space_group_name_H-M   'P 1'
#
loop_
_entity.id
_entity.type
_entity.pdbx_description
1 polymer ?
#
loop_
_entity_poly.entity_id
_entity_poly.type
_entity_poly.pdbx_seq_one_letter_code
_entity_poly.pdbx_strand_id
1 'polypeptide(L)'
;MSSPTTAVKRPREAKFRRLQQVFLALTFPILLIALGVRLVATPLFLWIEYHRPGFPADHWGMTTEQRMTYGSYGLDYIMNFAPPEYLSGLISEEAGMLFQDQEVSHMTDVQHVIQWGFLVALILLVLSAISCLYLHRRAPGAASGALFFGAWLTVALLVILLVVAVLAWETFFALFHSLFFDAGSWTFRITDTLIRLYPTQFWMDAAIAVALIAVIGAFVTMLITRPRMRSAARGERAAVDEGSGHDGREETEHERADVEDSNTERQDADSERDQTLGNRESASDHSASENQGAPSAKDRPNRDSDARSAPWA
;
A
#
# COMPACT_ATOMS: atom_id res chain seq x y z
N MET A 1 -37.52 -33.44 -5.42
CA MET A 1 -36.55 -32.72 -4.58
C MET A 1 -35.60 -31.98 -5.51
N SER A 2 -35.28 -30.72 -5.21
CA SER A 2 -34.45 -29.88 -6.09
C SER A 2 -33.08 -29.69 -5.46
N SER A 3 -32.05 -30.30 -6.04
CA SER A 3 -30.67 -30.19 -5.54
C SER A 3 -30.20 -28.74 -5.56
N PRO A 4 -29.50 -28.25 -4.51
CA PRO A 4 -28.96 -26.91 -4.51
C PRO A 4 -27.80 -26.81 -5.51
N THR A 5 -28.02 -26.13 -6.63
CA THR A 5 -27.00 -25.93 -7.66
C THR A 5 -25.84 -25.13 -7.09
N THR A 6 -24.71 -25.79 -6.80
CA THR A 6 -23.46 -25.15 -6.39
C THR A 6 -22.97 -24.25 -7.52
N ALA A 7 -23.25 -22.95 -7.41
CA ALA A 7 -22.98 -21.98 -8.46
C ALA A 7 -21.47 -21.77 -8.66
N VAL A 8 -20.88 -22.56 -9.56
CA VAL A 8 -19.47 -22.45 -9.97
C VAL A 8 -19.19 -21.03 -10.47
N LYS A 9 -18.52 -20.22 -9.63
CA LYS A 9 -18.18 -18.82 -9.94
C LYS A 9 -17.34 -18.78 -11.22
N ARG A 10 -17.93 -18.25 -12.30
CA ARG A 10 -17.30 -18.23 -13.63
C ARG A 10 -15.90 -17.58 -13.58
N PRO A 11 -14.85 -18.18 -14.19
CA PRO A 11 -13.47 -17.72 -14.03
C PRO A 11 -13.23 -16.24 -14.36
N ARG A 12 -14.02 -15.66 -15.27
CA ARG A 12 -13.98 -14.22 -15.60
C ARG A 12 -14.33 -13.32 -14.41
N GLU A 13 -15.31 -13.69 -13.59
CA GLU A 13 -15.74 -12.91 -12.41
C GLU A 13 -14.68 -12.94 -11.30
N ALA A 14 -13.95 -14.05 -11.16
CA ALA A 14 -12.81 -14.16 -10.26
C ALA A 14 -11.63 -13.27 -10.70
N LYS A 15 -11.29 -13.27 -12.00
CA LYS A 15 -10.23 -12.41 -12.57
C LYS A 15 -10.56 -10.92 -12.41
N PHE A 16 -11.79 -10.51 -12.72
CA PHE A 16 -12.20 -9.11 -12.58
C PHE A 16 -12.17 -8.64 -11.10
N ARG A 17 -12.61 -9.48 -10.16
CA ARG A 17 -12.46 -9.19 -8.71
C ARG A 17 -11.00 -8.95 -8.32
N ARG A 18 -10.08 -9.80 -8.77
CA ARG A 18 -8.63 -9.64 -8.49
C ARG A 18 -8.08 -8.34 -9.09
N LEU A 19 -8.46 -8.00 -10.32
CA LEU A 19 -8.07 -6.73 -10.95
C LEU A 19 -8.52 -5.52 -10.12
N GLN A 20 -9.77 -5.52 -9.62
CA GLN A 20 -10.28 -4.46 -8.76
C GLN A 20 -9.53 -4.36 -7.42
N GLN A 21 -9.14 -5.50 -6.82
CA GLN A 21 -8.31 -5.50 -5.60
C GLN A 21 -6.90 -4.95 -5.85
N VAL A 22 -6.26 -5.31 -6.97
CA VAL A 22 -4.93 -4.80 -7.34
C VAL A 22 -5.01 -3.29 -7.63
N PHE A 23 -6.03 -2.84 -8.36
CA PHE A 23 -6.28 -1.43 -8.60
C PHE A 23 -6.36 -0.63 -7.29
N LEU A 24 -7.24 -1.04 -6.36
CA LEU A 24 -7.37 -0.39 -5.05
C LEU A 24 -6.07 -0.39 -4.24
N ALA A 25 -5.30 -1.47 -4.27
CA ALA A 25 -4.02 -1.56 -3.58
C ALA A 25 -2.98 -0.58 -4.14
N LEU A 26 -2.96 -0.37 -5.46
CA LEU A 26 -2.00 0.51 -6.13
C LEU A 26 -2.42 1.98 -6.13
N THR A 27 -3.72 2.30 -6.15
CA THR A 27 -4.19 3.69 -6.05
C THR A 27 -4.09 4.23 -4.63
N PHE A 28 -4.19 3.38 -3.61
CA PHE A 28 -4.25 3.83 -2.21
C PHE A 28 -3.02 4.64 -1.74
N PRO A 29 -1.75 4.27 -2.04
CA PRO A 29 -0.60 5.11 -1.77
C PRO A 29 -0.68 6.49 -2.45
N ILE A 30 -1.09 6.54 -3.71
CA ILE A 30 -1.21 7.78 -4.50
C ILE A 30 -2.23 8.71 -3.86
N LEU A 31 -3.39 8.18 -3.45
CA LEU A 31 -4.45 8.96 -2.80
C LEU A 31 -4.04 9.51 -1.44
N LEU A 32 -3.26 8.76 -0.65
CA LEU A 32 -2.73 9.25 0.63
C LEU A 32 -1.66 10.33 0.45
N ILE A 33 -0.77 10.18 -0.54
CA ILE A 33 0.23 11.21 -0.86
C ILE A 33 -0.46 12.48 -1.36
N ALA A 34 -1.43 12.37 -2.28
CA ALA A 34 -2.20 13.51 -2.76
C ALA A 34 -2.98 14.22 -1.63
N LEU A 35 -3.55 13.48 -0.67
CA LEU A 35 -4.16 14.05 0.53
C LEU A 35 -3.14 14.79 1.40
N GLY A 36 -1.95 14.20 1.61
CA GLY A 36 -0.86 14.85 2.34
C GLY A 36 -0.43 16.16 1.68
N VAL A 37 -0.14 16.15 0.38
CA VAL A 37 0.20 17.34 -0.40
C VAL A 37 -0.92 18.38 -0.32
N ARG A 38 -2.20 17.98 -0.41
CA ARG A 38 -3.33 18.90 -0.30
C ARG A 38 -3.43 19.59 1.07
N LEU A 39 -3.02 18.93 2.15
CA LEU A 39 -3.03 19.50 3.50
C LEU A 39 -1.81 20.39 3.76
N VAL A 40 -0.66 20.02 3.20
CA VAL A 40 0.62 20.77 3.32
C VAL A 40 0.67 22.00 2.41
N ALA A 41 0.06 21.96 1.22
CA ALA A 41 -0.09 23.12 0.34
C ALA A 41 -1.18 24.09 0.83
N THR A 42 -0.96 24.69 2.00
CA THR A 42 -1.87 25.67 2.62
C THR A 42 -1.11 26.75 3.40
N PRO A 43 -1.62 27.99 3.49
CA PRO A 43 -1.05 29.03 4.35
C PRO A 43 -0.97 28.63 5.84
N LEU A 44 -1.81 27.68 6.30
CA LEU A 44 -1.73 27.13 7.65
C LEU A 44 -0.46 26.33 7.89
N PHE A 45 -0.04 25.49 6.93
CA PHE A 45 1.22 24.77 7.03
C PHE A 45 2.41 25.73 6.98
N LEU A 46 2.38 26.72 6.08
CA LEU A 46 3.39 27.78 6.02
C LEU A 46 3.54 28.50 7.35
N TRP A 47 2.42 28.83 8.00
CA TRP A 47 2.41 29.45 9.32
C TRP A 47 3.05 28.55 10.38
N ILE A 48 2.69 27.26 10.43
CA ILE A 48 3.29 26.28 11.35
C ILE A 48 4.81 26.21 11.14
N GLU A 49 5.25 26.14 9.89
CA GLU A 49 6.66 25.96 9.52
C GLU A 49 7.51 27.21 9.84
N TYR A 50 6.98 28.41 9.63
CA TYR A 50 7.70 29.64 9.96
C TYR A 50 7.68 30.00 11.47
N HIS A 51 6.77 29.43 12.26
CA HIS A 51 6.65 29.71 13.70
C HIS A 51 7.21 28.59 14.61
N ARG A 52 7.63 27.45 14.05
CA ARG A 52 8.27 26.40 14.85
C ARG A 52 9.71 26.77 15.24
N PRO A 53 10.20 26.29 16.41
CA PRO A 53 11.58 26.50 16.82
C PRO A 53 12.58 25.95 15.79
N GLY A 54 13.60 26.76 15.47
CA GLY A 54 14.73 26.35 14.64
C GLY A 54 14.55 26.52 13.13
N PHE A 55 13.42 27.02 12.64
CA PHE A 55 13.28 27.35 11.22
C PHE A 55 14.22 28.53 10.83
N PRO A 56 14.96 28.46 9.70
CA PRO A 56 15.92 29.49 9.33
C PRO A 56 15.26 30.83 8.97
N ALA A 57 15.80 31.91 9.53
CA ALA A 57 15.50 33.28 9.11
C ALA A 57 16.05 33.55 7.69
N ASP A 58 15.46 34.51 6.98
CA ASP A 58 16.00 34.94 5.68
C ASP A 58 17.30 35.73 5.87
N HIS A 59 18.37 35.33 5.19
CA HIS A 59 19.67 35.99 5.30
C HIS A 59 19.71 37.35 4.59
N TRP A 60 18.74 37.65 3.73
CA TRP A 60 18.65 38.89 2.95
C TRP A 60 17.59 39.86 3.47
N GLY A 61 17.11 39.68 4.71
CA GLY A 61 16.35 40.69 5.45
C GLY A 61 14.83 40.55 5.45
N MET A 62 14.22 39.60 4.72
CA MET A 62 12.77 39.40 4.80
C MET A 62 12.34 38.99 6.20
N THR A 63 11.45 39.76 6.81
CA THR A 63 10.84 39.41 8.10
C THR A 63 9.95 38.17 7.96
N THR A 64 9.70 37.47 9.06
CA THR A 64 8.76 36.33 9.07
C THR A 64 7.36 36.73 8.57
N GLU A 65 6.93 37.96 8.82
CA GLU A 65 5.65 38.52 8.36
C GLU A 65 5.63 38.77 6.84
N GLN A 66 6.70 39.34 6.28
CA GLN A 66 6.88 39.47 4.84
C GLN A 66 6.89 38.09 4.16
N ARG A 67 7.66 37.14 4.69
CA ARG A 67 7.69 35.76 4.17
C ARG A 67 6.31 35.10 4.25
N MET A 68 5.58 35.26 5.36
CA MET A 68 4.21 34.75 5.49
C MET A 68 3.30 35.30 4.40
N THR A 69 3.38 36.61 4.14
CA THR A 69 2.55 37.31 3.15
C THR A 69 2.90 36.85 1.73
N TYR A 70 4.17 36.96 1.34
CA TYR A 70 4.65 36.65 0.00
C TYR A 70 4.58 35.15 -0.32
N GLY A 71 4.85 34.28 0.67
CA GLY A 71 4.67 32.83 0.55
C GLY A 71 3.20 32.44 0.42
N SER A 72 2.28 33.11 1.13
CA SER A 72 0.84 32.84 0.98
C SER A 72 0.36 33.12 -0.45
N TYR A 73 0.86 34.17 -1.12
CA TYR A 73 0.55 34.41 -2.54
C TYR A 73 0.99 33.24 -3.44
N GLY A 74 2.20 32.71 -3.23
CA GLY A 74 2.67 31.55 -4.01
C GLY A 74 1.85 30.29 -3.76
N LEU A 75 1.46 30.02 -2.51
CA LEU A 75 0.60 28.89 -2.16
C LEU A 75 -0.83 29.05 -2.69
N ASP A 76 -1.40 30.25 -2.61
CA ASP A 76 -2.73 30.52 -3.18
C ASP A 76 -2.72 30.33 -4.70
N TYR A 77 -1.69 30.84 -5.38
CA TYR A 77 -1.51 30.71 -6.83
C TYR A 77 -1.49 29.26 -7.31
N ILE A 78 -0.66 28.38 -6.73
CA ILE A 78 -0.58 26.97 -7.18
C ILE A 78 -1.87 26.19 -6.85
N MET A 79 -2.65 26.65 -5.87
CA MET A 79 -3.88 25.99 -5.40
C MET A 79 -5.15 26.50 -6.11
N ASN A 80 -5.06 27.57 -6.90
CA ASN A 80 -6.17 28.15 -7.67
C ASN A 80 -5.87 28.12 -9.18
N PHE A 81 -6.71 28.79 -9.97
CA PHE A 81 -6.57 28.94 -11.43
C PHE A 81 -6.26 30.40 -11.83
N ALA A 82 -5.53 31.13 -10.98
CA ALA A 82 -5.10 32.48 -11.29
C ALA A 82 -4.06 32.46 -12.43
N PRO A 83 -4.09 33.43 -13.35
CA PRO A 83 -3.14 33.50 -14.45
C PRO A 83 -1.81 34.13 -13.99
N PRO A 84 -0.71 34.01 -14.74
CA PRO A 84 0.64 34.43 -14.31
C PRO A 84 0.75 35.89 -13.85
N GLU A 85 -0.13 36.77 -14.34
CA GLU A 85 -0.26 38.17 -13.92
C GLU A 85 -0.53 38.33 -12.42
N TYR A 86 -1.08 37.31 -11.76
CA TYR A 86 -1.29 37.30 -10.31
C TYR A 86 0.03 37.36 -9.52
N LEU A 87 1.10 36.71 -10.01
CA LEU A 87 2.42 36.74 -9.37
C LEU A 87 3.31 37.84 -9.93
N SER A 88 3.33 38.04 -11.26
CA SER A 88 4.15 39.10 -11.86
C SER A 88 3.66 40.51 -11.51
N GLY A 89 2.37 40.71 -11.24
CA GLY A 89 1.83 41.99 -10.78
C GLY A 89 2.19 42.39 -9.34
N LEU A 90 2.86 41.53 -8.57
CA LEU A 90 3.19 41.79 -7.17
C LEU A 90 4.46 42.64 -7.04
N ILE A 91 4.42 43.63 -6.15
CA ILE A 91 5.50 44.59 -5.92
C ILE A 91 5.98 44.49 -4.47
N SER A 92 7.30 44.41 -4.28
CA SER A 92 8.01 44.50 -3.01
C SER A 92 8.30 45.97 -2.66
N GLU A 93 8.22 46.31 -1.38
CA GLU A 93 8.51 47.67 -0.86
C GLU A 93 9.96 48.12 -1.12
N GLU A 94 10.90 47.17 -1.29
CA GLU A 94 12.34 47.45 -1.36
C GLU A 94 12.93 47.31 -2.77
N ALA A 95 12.32 46.53 -3.67
CA ALA A 95 13.02 45.99 -4.85
C ALA A 95 12.25 45.99 -6.20
N GLY A 96 11.04 46.56 -6.26
CA GLY A 96 10.22 46.50 -7.47
C GLY A 96 9.45 45.18 -7.56
N MET A 97 9.49 44.48 -8.70
CA MET A 97 8.73 43.23 -8.89
C MET A 97 9.12 42.18 -7.83
N LEU A 98 8.13 41.62 -7.13
CA LEU A 98 8.36 40.67 -6.04
C LEU A 98 8.91 39.34 -6.56
N PHE A 99 8.41 38.87 -7.70
CA PHE A 99 8.89 37.67 -8.40
C PHE A 99 9.45 38.08 -9.77
N GLN A 100 10.58 37.49 -10.15
CA GLN A 100 11.17 37.62 -11.49
C GLN A 100 10.39 36.77 -12.51
N ASP A 101 10.47 37.12 -13.79
CA ASP A 101 9.77 36.40 -14.87
C ASP A 101 10.06 34.88 -14.88
N GLN A 102 11.29 34.47 -14.55
CA GLN A 102 11.67 33.06 -14.45
C GLN A 102 10.98 32.35 -13.26
N GLU A 103 10.84 33.03 -12.13
CA GLU A 103 10.15 32.50 -10.94
C GLU A 103 8.65 32.36 -11.21
N VAL A 104 8.04 33.34 -11.90
CA VAL A 104 6.63 33.29 -12.31
C VAL A 104 6.39 32.16 -13.32
N SER A 105 7.28 31.99 -14.31
CA SER A 105 7.20 30.88 -15.27
C SER A 105 7.25 29.53 -14.57
N HIS A 106 8.21 29.32 -13.65
CA HIS A 106 8.31 28.08 -12.91
C HIS A 106 7.10 27.84 -11.98
N MET A 107 6.60 28.87 -11.31
CA MET A 107 5.39 28.76 -10.50
C MET A 107 4.18 28.39 -11.35
N THR A 108 4.11 28.84 -12.60
CA THR A 108 3.09 28.44 -13.58
C THR A 108 3.20 26.94 -13.92
N ASP A 109 4.42 26.43 -14.13
CA ASP A 109 4.64 25.00 -14.32
C ASP A 109 4.23 24.18 -13.06
N VAL A 110 4.58 24.66 -11.86
CA VAL A 110 4.18 24.04 -10.58
C VAL A 110 2.65 24.04 -10.43
N GLN A 111 1.97 25.15 -10.75
CA GLN A 111 0.50 25.23 -10.75
C GLN A 111 -0.09 24.15 -11.66
N HIS A 112 0.42 23.98 -12.89
CA HIS A 112 -0.03 22.91 -13.78
C HIS A 112 0.19 21.51 -13.19
N VAL A 113 1.38 21.21 -12.65
CA VAL A 113 1.69 19.91 -12.03
C VAL A 113 0.75 19.60 -10.86
N ILE A 114 0.49 20.59 -9.99
CA ILE A 114 -0.41 20.46 -8.85
C ILE A 114 -1.86 20.26 -9.30
N GLN A 115 -2.37 21.07 -10.23
CA GLN A 115 -3.76 20.98 -10.69
C GLN A 115 -4.04 19.69 -11.47
N TRP A 116 -3.15 19.28 -12.40
CA TRP A 116 -3.29 18.00 -13.10
C TRP A 116 -3.11 16.81 -12.15
N GLY A 117 -2.18 16.90 -11.20
CA GLY A 117 -1.98 15.89 -10.15
C GLY A 117 -3.23 15.68 -9.29
N PHE A 118 -3.87 16.76 -8.84
CA PHE A 118 -5.14 16.67 -8.10
C PHE A 118 -6.32 16.19 -8.96
N LEU A 119 -6.39 16.55 -10.25
CA LEU A 119 -7.41 16.02 -11.14
C LEU A 119 -7.27 14.49 -11.31
N VAL A 120 -6.05 14.00 -11.54
CA VAL A 120 -5.77 12.55 -11.60
C VAL A 120 -6.10 11.88 -10.28
N ALA A 121 -5.69 12.45 -9.14
CA ALA A 121 -6.04 11.92 -7.82
C ALA A 121 -7.56 11.86 -7.59
N LEU A 122 -8.31 12.88 -8.01
CA LEU A 122 -9.78 12.89 -7.93
C LEU A 122 -10.41 11.79 -8.80
N ILE A 123 -9.93 11.59 -10.03
CA ILE A 123 -10.38 10.49 -10.90
C ILE A 123 -10.09 9.13 -10.25
N LEU A 124 -8.88 8.93 -9.72
CA LEU A 124 -8.51 7.70 -9.01
C LEU A 124 -9.34 7.49 -7.74
N LEU A 125 -9.70 8.55 -7.02
CA LEU A 125 -10.56 8.50 -5.85
C LEU A 125 -11.98 8.03 -6.21
N VAL A 126 -12.58 8.62 -7.25
CA VAL A 126 -13.91 8.24 -7.75
C VAL A 126 -13.93 6.79 -8.23
N LEU A 127 -12.94 6.38 -9.03
CA LEU A 127 -12.81 4.99 -9.49
C LEU A 127 -12.58 4.02 -8.32
N SER A 128 -11.80 4.41 -7.31
CA SER A 128 -11.59 3.61 -6.10
C SER A 128 -12.87 3.50 -5.26
N ALA A 129 -13.67 4.56 -5.15
CA ALA A 129 -14.97 4.50 -4.48
C ALA A 129 -15.96 3.55 -5.20
N ILE A 130 -16.02 3.63 -6.53
CA ILE A 130 -16.84 2.71 -7.37
C ILE A 130 -16.35 1.25 -7.19
N SER A 131 -15.04 1.02 -7.20
CA SER A 131 -14.42 -0.29 -6.98
C SER A 131 -14.75 -0.86 -5.59
N CYS A 132 -14.64 -0.04 -4.54
CA CYS A 132 -15.03 -0.39 -3.18
C CYS A 132 -16.52 -0.76 -3.09
N LEU A 133 -17.42 0.00 -3.72
CA LEU A 133 -18.86 -0.29 -3.74
C LEU A 133 -19.16 -1.59 -4.49
N TYR A 134 -18.52 -1.83 -5.63
CA TYR A 134 -18.62 -3.09 -6.39
C TYR A 134 -18.18 -4.29 -5.54
N LEU A 135 -16.99 -4.21 -4.93
CA LEU A 135 -16.45 -5.28 -4.10
C LEU A 135 -17.28 -5.50 -2.84
N HIS A 136 -17.77 -4.45 -2.19
CA HIS A 136 -18.64 -4.58 -1.01
C HIS A 136 -19.90 -5.41 -1.30
N ARG A 137 -20.51 -5.23 -2.48
CA ARG A 137 -21.73 -5.96 -2.90
C ARG A 137 -21.46 -7.37 -3.46
N ARG A 138 -20.27 -7.64 -4.02
CA ARG A 138 -19.96 -8.92 -4.70
C ARG A 138 -19.00 -9.84 -3.95
N ALA A 139 -18.23 -9.31 -3.01
CA ALA A 139 -17.20 -10.01 -2.25
C ALA A 139 -16.90 -9.25 -0.93
N PRO A 140 -17.77 -9.34 0.09
CA PRO A 140 -17.58 -8.64 1.35
C PRO A 140 -16.21 -8.95 1.96
N GLY A 141 -15.51 -7.92 2.45
CA GLY A 141 -14.14 -8.03 2.95
C GLY A 141 -13.03 -7.90 1.88
N ALA A 142 -13.32 -8.13 0.59
CA ALA A 142 -12.30 -8.08 -0.47
C ALA A 142 -11.67 -6.69 -0.65
N ALA A 143 -12.48 -5.63 -0.54
CA ALA A 143 -12.00 -4.24 -0.54
C ALA A 143 -11.16 -3.93 0.71
N SER A 144 -11.57 -4.41 1.89
CA SER A 144 -10.81 -4.22 3.13
C SER A 144 -9.43 -4.88 3.06
N GLY A 145 -9.32 -6.07 2.46
CA GLY A 145 -8.04 -6.73 2.23
C GLY A 145 -7.14 -5.97 1.23
N ALA A 146 -7.72 -5.41 0.17
CA ALA A 146 -6.99 -4.61 -0.82
C ALA A 146 -6.43 -3.32 -0.20
N LEU A 147 -7.27 -2.59 0.56
CA LEU A 147 -6.86 -1.36 1.27
C LEU A 147 -5.85 -1.63 2.39
N PHE A 148 -5.96 -2.77 3.10
CA PHE A 148 -4.97 -3.18 4.10
C PHE A 148 -3.60 -3.45 3.48
N PHE A 149 -3.56 -4.13 2.32
CA PHE A 149 -2.32 -4.34 1.57
C PHE A 149 -1.77 -3.04 0.97
N GLY A 150 -2.65 -2.20 0.41
CA GLY A 150 -2.29 -0.85 -0.06
C GLY A 150 -1.66 0.00 1.03
N ALA A 151 -2.18 -0.06 2.27
CA ALA A 151 -1.60 0.64 3.41
C ALA A 151 -0.17 0.15 3.76
N TRP A 152 0.11 -1.15 3.63
CA TRP A 152 1.48 -1.68 3.75
C TRP A 152 2.38 -1.23 2.61
N LEU A 153 1.86 -1.18 1.38
CA LEU A 153 2.58 -0.66 0.23
C LEU A 153 2.94 0.83 0.41
N THR A 154 2.03 1.64 0.95
CA THR A 154 2.30 3.04 1.33
C THR A 154 3.46 3.14 2.31
N VAL A 155 3.43 2.36 3.40
CA VAL A 155 4.51 2.39 4.42
C VAL A 155 5.85 1.95 3.82
N ALA A 156 5.87 0.88 3.00
CA ALA A 156 7.10 0.41 2.35
C ALA A 156 7.67 1.46 1.38
N LEU A 157 6.81 2.08 0.56
CA LEU A 157 7.20 3.15 -0.36
C LEU A 157 7.80 4.35 0.40
N LEU A 158 7.13 4.81 1.46
CA LEU A 158 7.59 5.96 2.24
C LEU A 158 8.90 5.70 2.99
N VAL A 159 9.14 4.47 3.47
CA VAL A 159 10.43 4.10 4.08
C VAL A 159 11.55 4.16 3.04
N ILE A 160 11.33 3.67 1.82
CA ILE A 160 12.31 3.75 0.73
C ILE A 160 12.60 5.22 0.37
N LEU A 161 11.56 6.03 0.17
CA LEU A 161 11.70 7.46 -0.15
C LEU A 161 12.42 8.23 0.97
N LEU A 162 12.11 7.95 2.25
CA LEU A 162 12.78 8.56 3.40
C LEU A 162 14.28 8.23 3.44
N VAL A 163 14.66 6.97 3.19
CA VAL A 163 16.08 6.58 3.15
C VAL A 163 16.83 7.30 2.03
N VAL A 164 16.23 7.42 0.84
CA VAL A 164 16.83 8.16 -0.29
C VAL A 164 16.94 9.65 0.03
N ALA A 165 15.88 10.27 0.55
CA ALA A 165 15.86 11.70 0.89
C ALA A 165 16.87 12.06 1.99
N VAL A 166 17.05 11.22 3.01
CA VAL A 166 18.01 11.47 4.10
C VAL A 166 19.47 11.28 3.65
N LEU A 167 19.75 10.34 2.74
CA LEU A 167 21.12 10.03 2.30
C LEU A 167 21.58 10.88 1.10
N ALA A 168 20.65 11.38 0.29
CA ALA A 168 20.95 12.04 -0.98
C ALA A 168 19.90 13.10 -1.36
N TRP A 169 19.58 14.01 -0.42
CA TRP A 169 18.54 15.03 -0.61
C TRP A 169 18.64 15.79 -1.94
N GLU A 170 19.81 16.35 -2.28
CA GLU A 170 19.97 17.15 -3.50
C GLU A 170 19.72 16.32 -4.77
N THR A 171 20.20 15.07 -4.80
CA THR A 171 19.93 14.15 -5.91
C THR A 171 18.45 13.76 -5.98
N PHE A 172 17.80 13.53 -4.83
CA PHE A 172 16.36 13.25 -4.75
C PHE A 172 15.52 14.43 -5.26
N PHE A 173 15.82 15.64 -4.80
CA PHE A 173 15.14 16.87 -5.19
C PHE A 173 15.33 17.16 -6.68
N ALA A 174 16.55 17.08 -7.20
CA ALA A 174 16.85 17.28 -8.62
C ALA A 174 16.18 16.21 -9.51
N LEU A 175 16.20 14.94 -9.12
CA LEU A 175 15.50 13.88 -9.85
C LEU A 175 13.99 14.14 -9.87
N PHE A 176 13.38 14.48 -8.73
CA PHE A 176 11.97 14.85 -8.67
C PHE A 176 11.63 16.01 -9.62
N HIS A 177 12.40 17.10 -9.59
CA HIS A 177 12.16 18.24 -10.49
C HIS A 177 12.32 17.86 -11.97
N SER A 178 13.33 17.06 -12.32
CA SER A 178 13.56 16.61 -13.69
C SER A 178 12.47 15.70 -14.28
N LEU A 179 11.56 15.16 -13.46
CA LEU A 179 10.39 14.41 -13.93
C LEU A 179 9.25 15.32 -14.41
N PHE A 180 9.24 16.59 -14.00
CA PHE A 180 8.14 17.53 -14.24
C PHE A 180 8.56 18.79 -15.00
N PHE A 181 9.84 19.17 -14.94
CA PHE A 181 10.34 20.46 -15.42
C PHE A 181 11.60 20.29 -16.27
N ASP A 182 11.72 21.13 -17.31
CA ASP A 182 12.89 21.16 -18.18
C ASP A 182 14.17 21.60 -17.44
N ALA A 183 15.32 21.24 -18.00
CA ALA A 183 16.61 21.57 -17.40
C ALA A 183 16.83 23.09 -17.34
N GLY A 184 16.99 23.62 -16.12
CA GLY A 184 17.26 25.04 -15.87
C GLY A 184 16.04 25.93 -15.64
N SER A 185 14.80 25.44 -15.86
CA SER A 185 13.59 26.26 -15.59
C SER A 185 13.31 26.45 -14.09
N TRP A 186 13.83 25.55 -13.25
CA TRP A 186 13.59 25.48 -11.80
C TRP A 186 14.84 25.81 -10.95
N THR A 187 15.92 26.29 -11.58
CA THR A 187 17.17 26.67 -10.88
C THR A 187 17.29 28.18 -10.75
N PHE A 188 17.34 28.67 -9.50
CA PHE A 188 17.35 30.10 -9.16
C PHE A 188 18.63 30.50 -8.42
N ARG A 189 18.90 31.80 -8.33
CA ARG A 189 19.94 32.32 -7.44
C ARG A 189 19.44 32.29 -6.01
N ILE A 190 20.37 32.20 -5.06
CA ILE A 190 20.07 32.22 -3.63
C ILE A 190 19.41 33.55 -3.14
N THR A 191 19.53 34.62 -3.93
CA THR A 191 18.91 35.93 -3.67
C THR A 191 17.45 36.03 -4.12
N ASP A 192 16.98 35.09 -4.93
CA ASP A 192 15.70 35.20 -5.62
C ASP A 192 14.57 34.84 -4.65
N THR A 193 13.43 35.51 -4.79
CA THR A 193 12.35 35.52 -3.80
C THR A 193 11.85 34.11 -3.49
N LEU A 194 11.69 33.25 -4.49
CA LEU A 194 11.11 31.92 -4.36
C LEU A 194 11.95 31.00 -3.47
N ILE A 195 13.29 31.04 -3.57
CA ILE A 195 14.20 30.25 -2.73
C ILE A 195 14.27 30.80 -1.30
N ARG A 196 14.12 32.12 -1.14
CA ARG A 196 14.05 32.78 0.19
C ARG A 196 12.74 32.47 0.92
N LEU A 197 11.64 32.35 0.19
CA LEU A 197 10.36 31.89 0.73
C LEU A 197 10.40 30.38 1.04
N TYR A 198 10.80 29.55 0.08
CA TYR A 198 10.80 28.10 0.23
C TYR A 198 12.23 27.52 0.21
N PRO A 199 13.02 27.74 1.29
CA PRO A 199 14.37 27.20 1.38
C PRO A 199 14.34 25.67 1.50
N THR A 200 15.48 25.03 1.30
CA THR A 200 15.65 23.56 1.39
C THR A 200 14.99 22.95 2.64
N GLN A 201 15.09 23.60 3.80
CA GLN A 201 14.46 23.18 5.04
C GLN A 201 12.93 23.05 4.91
N PHE A 202 12.25 24.06 4.33
CA PHE A 202 10.80 24.02 4.10
C PHE A 202 10.38 22.81 3.26
N TRP A 203 11.14 22.49 2.20
CA TRP A 203 10.85 21.34 1.35
C TRP A 203 11.09 20.00 2.04
N MET A 204 12.13 19.88 2.87
CA MET A 204 12.36 18.70 3.71
C MET A 204 11.19 18.49 4.69
N ASP A 205 10.79 19.54 5.41
CA ASP A 205 9.73 19.45 6.41
C ASP A 205 8.35 19.23 5.79
N ALA A 206 8.06 19.85 4.64
CA ALA A 206 6.88 19.57 3.83
C ALA A 206 6.84 18.09 3.41
N ALA A 207 7.94 17.53 2.90
CA ALA A 207 8.01 16.12 2.51
C ALA A 207 7.81 15.17 3.71
N ILE A 208 8.41 15.50 4.87
CA ILE A 208 8.20 14.77 6.12
C ILE A 208 6.73 14.84 6.57
N ALA A 209 6.10 16.02 6.51
CA ALA A 209 4.69 16.20 6.87
C ALA A 209 3.76 15.38 5.96
N VAL A 210 3.98 15.39 4.64
CA VAL A 210 3.24 14.53 3.69
C VAL A 210 3.41 13.05 4.05
N ALA A 211 4.64 12.61 4.33
CA ALA A 211 4.93 11.23 4.72
C ALA A 211 4.23 10.84 6.05
N LEU A 212 4.26 11.70 7.06
CA LEU A 212 3.59 11.48 8.35
C LEU A 212 2.07 11.37 8.18
N ILE A 213 1.45 12.28 7.42
CA ILE A 213 0.01 12.22 7.12
C ILE A 213 -0.35 10.90 6.42
N ALA A 214 0.45 10.49 5.43
CA ALA A 214 0.22 9.24 4.71
C ALA A 214 0.43 7.99 5.60
N VAL A 215 1.42 7.98 6.50
CA VAL A 215 1.60 6.90 7.50
C VAL A 215 0.42 6.84 8.47
N ILE A 216 -0.07 7.98 8.97
CA ILE A 216 -1.26 8.04 9.84
C ILE A 216 -2.49 7.51 9.10
N GLY A 217 -2.72 7.96 7.86
CA GLY A 217 -3.83 7.47 7.02
C GLY A 217 -3.76 5.97 6.72
N ALA A 218 -2.55 5.44 6.47
CA ALA A 218 -2.31 4.02 6.32
C ALA A 218 -2.62 3.25 7.62
N PHE A 219 -2.14 3.72 8.77
CA PHE A 219 -2.39 3.08 10.07
C PHE A 219 -3.88 3.08 10.45
N VAL A 220 -4.57 4.22 10.30
CA VAL A 220 -6.03 4.32 10.49
C VAL A 220 -6.77 3.33 9.58
N THR A 221 -6.36 3.23 8.32
CA THR A 221 -6.94 2.26 7.36
C THR A 221 -6.70 0.82 7.81
N MET A 222 -5.51 0.48 8.30
CA MET A 222 -5.24 -0.85 8.86
C MET A 222 -6.14 -1.16 10.06
N LEU A 223 -6.37 -0.21 10.96
CA LEU A 223 -7.27 -0.39 12.11
C LEU A 223 -8.73 -0.63 11.67
N ILE A 224 -9.24 0.15 10.71
CA ILE A 224 -10.63 0.07 10.23
C ILE A 224 -10.90 -1.20 9.39
N THR A 225 -9.89 -1.71 8.67
CA THR A 225 -10.01 -2.88 7.78
C THR A 225 -9.82 -4.22 8.51
N ARG A 226 -8.97 -4.27 9.54
CA ARG A 226 -8.65 -5.49 10.32
C ARG A 226 -9.89 -6.29 10.80
N PRO A 227 -10.93 -5.70 11.43
CA PRO A 227 -12.09 -6.46 11.89
C PRO A 227 -12.87 -7.08 10.73
N ARG A 228 -13.08 -6.32 9.65
CA ARG A 228 -13.86 -6.75 8.47
C ARG A 228 -13.18 -7.91 7.74
N MET A 229 -11.86 -7.90 7.64
CA MET A 229 -11.08 -9.04 7.12
C MET A 229 -11.22 -10.29 8.00
N ARG A 230 -11.12 -10.13 9.33
CA ARG A 230 -11.25 -11.25 10.28
C ARG A 230 -12.64 -11.89 10.25
N SER A 231 -13.71 -11.09 10.15
CA SER A 231 -15.07 -11.61 10.05
C SER A 231 -15.33 -12.34 8.73
N ALA A 232 -14.85 -11.79 7.59
CA ALA A 232 -14.97 -12.46 6.29
C ALA A 232 -14.24 -13.82 6.29
N ALA A 233 -13.01 -13.87 6.78
CA ALA A 233 -12.22 -15.10 6.88
C ALA A 233 -12.81 -16.15 7.85
N ARG A 234 -13.58 -15.72 8.86
CA ARG A 234 -14.32 -16.65 9.74
C ARG A 234 -15.54 -17.24 9.04
N GLY A 235 -16.34 -16.43 8.35
CA GLY A 235 -17.52 -16.91 7.62
C GLY A 235 -17.15 -17.88 6.49
N GLU A 236 -16.06 -17.61 5.77
CA GLU A 236 -15.58 -18.49 4.70
C GLU A 236 -15.06 -19.83 5.23
N ARG A 237 -14.48 -19.87 6.46
CA ARG A 237 -14.09 -21.12 7.13
C ARG A 237 -15.28 -21.92 7.63
N ALA A 238 -16.26 -21.27 8.27
CA ALA A 238 -17.47 -21.94 8.76
C ALA A 238 -18.26 -22.62 7.62
N ALA A 239 -18.39 -21.95 6.46
CA ALA A 239 -19.06 -22.53 5.30
C ALA A 239 -18.31 -23.72 4.67
N VAL A 240 -16.99 -23.80 4.83
CA VAL A 240 -16.20 -24.99 4.41
C VAL A 240 -16.40 -26.13 5.38
N ASP A 241 -16.37 -25.84 6.69
CA ASP A 241 -16.55 -26.83 7.78
C ASP A 241 -17.95 -27.49 7.70
N GLU A 242 -19.01 -26.68 7.59
CA GLU A 242 -20.39 -27.15 7.37
C GLU A 242 -20.53 -27.97 6.07
N GLY A 243 -19.84 -27.59 4.99
CA GLY A 243 -19.84 -28.33 3.73
C GLY A 243 -19.18 -29.70 3.85
N SER A 244 -18.03 -29.79 4.53
CA SER A 244 -17.34 -31.08 4.77
C SER A 244 -18.06 -31.97 5.78
N GLY A 245 -18.77 -31.38 6.76
CA GLY A 245 -19.50 -32.13 7.78
C GLY A 245 -20.82 -32.77 7.30
N HIS A 246 -21.29 -32.44 6.11
CA HIS A 246 -22.45 -33.07 5.48
C HIS A 246 -22.05 -34.27 4.60
N ASP A 247 -20.98 -34.11 3.81
CA ASP A 247 -20.43 -35.11 2.87
C ASP A 247 -19.98 -36.38 3.63
N GLY A 248 -19.13 -36.20 4.64
CA GLY A 248 -18.66 -37.29 5.50
C GLY A 248 -19.72 -37.88 6.44
N ARG A 249 -20.97 -37.38 6.41
CA ARG A 249 -22.08 -37.93 7.20
C ARG A 249 -22.94 -38.87 6.37
N GLU A 250 -23.17 -38.56 5.10
CA GLU A 250 -23.85 -39.47 4.16
C GLU A 250 -22.96 -40.68 3.81
N GLU A 251 -21.65 -40.51 3.59
CA GLU A 251 -20.72 -41.65 3.42
C GLU A 251 -20.75 -42.59 4.64
N THR A 252 -20.67 -42.06 5.86
CA THR A 252 -20.67 -42.92 7.07
C THR A 252 -22.02 -43.57 7.39
N GLU A 253 -23.13 -43.07 6.83
CA GLU A 253 -24.46 -43.68 7.02
C GLU A 253 -24.70 -44.77 5.97
N HIS A 254 -24.21 -44.59 4.73
CA HIS A 254 -24.24 -45.63 3.69
C HIS A 254 -23.25 -46.77 4.00
N GLU A 255 -22.02 -46.46 4.42
CA GLU A 255 -21.02 -47.47 4.81
C GLU A 255 -21.46 -48.27 6.06
N ARG A 256 -22.23 -47.65 6.97
CA ARG A 256 -22.85 -48.38 8.09
C ARG A 256 -23.95 -49.33 7.65
N ALA A 257 -24.80 -48.92 6.70
CA ALA A 257 -25.85 -49.79 6.16
C ALA A 257 -25.25 -51.01 5.45
N ASP A 258 -24.21 -50.81 4.63
CA ASP A 258 -23.54 -51.89 3.89
C ASP A 258 -22.78 -52.85 4.83
N VAL A 259 -22.21 -52.35 5.93
CA VAL A 259 -21.60 -53.19 6.98
C VAL A 259 -22.65 -54.00 7.76
N GLU A 260 -23.83 -53.44 8.05
CA GLU A 260 -24.88 -54.13 8.81
C GLU A 260 -25.54 -55.27 7.99
N ASP A 261 -25.71 -55.09 6.68
CA ASP A 261 -26.19 -56.14 5.76
C ASP A 261 -25.14 -57.27 5.63
N SER A 262 -23.86 -56.93 5.39
CA SER A 262 -22.78 -57.92 5.25
C SER A 262 -22.49 -58.75 6.52
N ASN A 263 -22.83 -58.23 7.69
CA ASN A 263 -22.67 -58.96 8.96
C ASN A 263 -23.82 -59.95 9.19
N THR A 264 -24.97 -59.71 8.58
CA THR A 264 -26.15 -60.60 8.63
C THR A 264 -25.92 -61.83 7.74
N GLU A 265 -25.45 -61.64 6.48
CA GLU A 265 -25.06 -62.78 5.61
C GLU A 265 -23.91 -63.62 6.19
N ARG A 266 -23.00 -63.03 6.97
CA ARG A 266 -21.89 -63.78 7.60
C ARG A 266 -22.31 -64.66 8.77
N GLN A 267 -23.34 -64.28 9.54
CA GLN A 267 -23.81 -65.12 10.65
C GLN A 267 -24.51 -66.39 10.16
N ASP A 268 -25.23 -66.33 9.03
CA ASP A 268 -25.80 -67.52 8.41
C ASP A 268 -24.71 -68.45 7.84
N ALA A 269 -23.67 -67.88 7.20
CA ALA A 269 -22.60 -68.64 6.56
C ALA A 269 -21.62 -69.35 7.54
N ASP A 270 -21.37 -68.79 8.74
CA ASP A 270 -20.53 -69.45 9.75
C ASP A 270 -21.25 -70.62 10.44
N SER A 271 -22.59 -70.68 10.39
CA SER A 271 -23.37 -71.79 10.97
C SER A 271 -23.19 -73.12 10.21
N GLU A 272 -22.85 -73.08 8.92
CA GLU A 272 -22.58 -74.27 8.10
C GLU A 272 -21.10 -74.70 8.11
N ARG A 273 -20.16 -73.83 8.52
CA ARG A 273 -18.72 -74.13 8.45
C ARG A 273 -18.15 -74.90 9.65
N ASP A 274 -18.78 -74.84 10.82
CA ASP A 274 -18.24 -75.47 12.03
C ASP A 274 -18.38 -77.03 12.06
N GLN A 275 -18.93 -77.63 11.00
CA GLN A 275 -18.95 -79.10 10.84
C GLN A 275 -17.76 -79.66 10.04
N THR A 276 -16.96 -78.82 9.38
CA THR A 276 -15.81 -79.27 8.58
C THR A 276 -14.59 -78.36 8.77
N LEU A 277 -13.73 -78.69 9.75
CA LEU A 277 -12.25 -78.63 9.69
C LEU A 277 -11.60 -78.91 11.07
N GLY A 278 -11.89 -80.09 11.63
CA GLY A 278 -10.93 -80.72 12.54
C GLY A 278 -9.68 -81.16 11.77
N ASN A 279 -8.50 -81.05 12.39
CA ASN A 279 -7.16 -81.33 11.84
C ASN A 279 -6.63 -80.37 10.74
N ARG A 280 -5.76 -79.42 11.12
CA ARG A 280 -4.31 -79.72 11.06
C ARG A 280 -3.40 -78.72 11.79
N GLU A 281 -2.41 -79.33 12.44
CA GLU A 281 -1.24 -78.77 13.12
C GLU A 281 -0.32 -77.84 12.29
N SER A 282 0.14 -76.78 12.98
CA SER A 282 1.55 -76.51 13.36
C SER A 282 2.60 -75.98 12.35
N ALA A 283 3.45 -75.11 12.95
CA ALA A 283 4.91 -74.98 12.77
C ALA A 283 5.49 -73.74 12.04
N SER A 284 6.28 -72.97 12.82
CA SER A 284 7.56 -72.30 12.48
C SER A 284 7.59 -71.09 11.50
N ASP A 285 8.63 -70.22 11.51
CA ASP A 285 9.44 -69.57 12.57
C ASP A 285 10.31 -68.45 11.89
N HIS A 286 10.99 -67.62 12.69
CA HIS A 286 12.27 -66.92 12.42
C HIS A 286 12.39 -65.56 11.66
N SER A 287 12.81 -64.56 12.48
CA SER A 287 14.04 -63.73 12.38
C SER A 287 14.19 -62.49 11.44
N ALA A 288 14.12 -61.30 12.07
CA ALA A 288 15.18 -60.28 12.26
C ALA A 288 16.07 -59.74 11.11
N SER A 289 16.24 -58.40 11.02
CA SER A 289 17.53 -57.67 11.17
C SER A 289 17.40 -56.14 10.97
N GLU A 290 18.22 -55.35 11.68
CA GLU A 290 18.39 -53.88 11.59
C GLU A 290 19.30 -53.43 10.41
N ASN A 291 19.33 -52.13 10.05
CA ASN A 291 20.43 -51.18 10.43
C ASN A 291 20.24 -49.75 9.83
N GLN A 292 21.08 -48.80 10.28
CA GLN A 292 20.97 -47.34 10.23
C GLN A 292 21.90 -46.67 9.17
N GLY A 293 21.79 -45.34 8.96
CA GLY A 293 22.87 -44.55 8.35
C GLY A 293 22.56 -43.09 7.96
N ALA A 294 23.32 -42.13 8.52
CA ALA A 294 23.43 -40.72 8.07
C ALA A 294 24.89 -40.26 8.32
N PRO A 295 25.44 -39.25 7.59
CA PRO A 295 25.62 -37.93 8.23
C PRO A 295 25.74 -36.65 7.33
N SER A 296 25.50 -35.51 7.98
CA SER A 296 26.07 -34.14 7.88
C SER A 296 27.10 -33.72 6.80
N ALA A 297 26.96 -32.48 6.28
CA ALA A 297 28.01 -31.43 6.34
C ALA A 297 27.48 -30.01 5.98
N LYS A 298 28.11 -28.96 6.51
CA LYS A 298 27.92 -27.53 6.14
C LYS A 298 29.27 -26.98 5.63
N ASP A 299 29.25 -25.99 4.73
CA ASP A 299 30.31 -24.98 4.68
C ASP A 299 29.90 -23.67 3.98
N ARG A 300 30.62 -22.58 4.30
CA ARG A 300 30.59 -21.25 3.66
C ARG A 300 32.02 -20.70 3.59
N PRO A 301 32.33 -19.80 2.65
CA PRO A 301 33.16 -18.64 3.02
C PRO A 301 32.67 -17.28 2.48
N ASN A 302 33.42 -16.23 2.85
CA ASN A 302 33.12 -14.79 2.82
C ASN A 302 33.85 -14.02 1.70
N ARG A 303 33.36 -12.80 1.38
CA ARG A 303 34.08 -11.57 0.96
C ARG A 303 33.05 -10.42 0.83
N ASP A 304 33.17 -9.27 1.49
CA ASP A 304 34.14 -8.15 1.37
C ASP A 304 34.14 -7.49 -0.03
N SER A 305 34.26 -6.17 -0.24
CA SER A 305 34.03 -4.95 0.57
C SER A 305 34.11 -3.72 -0.38
N ASP A 306 33.93 -2.51 0.16
CA ASP A 306 34.32 -1.20 -0.42
C ASP A 306 33.56 -0.66 -1.67
N ALA A 307 33.52 0.65 -1.97
CA ALA A 307 33.42 1.89 -1.18
C ALA A 307 33.37 3.07 -2.17
N ARG A 308 32.36 3.95 -1.97
CA ARG A 308 32.42 5.43 -2.01
C ARG A 308 33.03 6.19 -3.21
N SER A 309 32.18 7.02 -3.82
CA SER A 309 32.56 8.36 -4.35
C SER A 309 31.32 9.27 -4.41
N ALA A 310 31.42 10.51 -3.92
CA ALA A 310 30.34 11.52 -3.95
C ALA A 310 30.93 12.94 -4.11
N PRO A 311 30.26 13.80 -4.88
CA PRO A 311 29.87 15.17 -4.49
C PRO A 311 28.40 15.48 -4.92
N TRP A 312 27.71 16.59 -4.60
CA TRP A 312 27.95 17.84 -3.84
C TRP A 312 26.61 18.26 -3.15
N ALA A 313 26.63 18.94 -1.98
CA ALA A 313 26.50 20.40 -1.71
C ALA A 313 25.10 21.00 -1.92
#